data_AF-A0AAU8AFA1-F1
#
_entry.id   AF-A0AAU8AFA1-F1
#
_cell.length_a   1.000
_cell.length_b   1.000
_cell.length_c   1.000
_cell.angle_alpha   90.00
_cell.angle_beta   90.00
_cell.angle_gamma   90.00
#
_symmetry.space_group_name_H-M   'P 1'
#
loop_
_entity.id
_entity.type
_entity.pdbx_description
1 polymer ?
#
loop_
_entity_poly.entity_id
_entity_poly.type
_entity_poly.pdbx_seq_one_letter_code
_entity_poly.pdbx_strand_id
1 'polypeptide(L)'
;MSRSVAEHEARHVLAAAIALQRLAPARYKDAEVTVKIGKDEGSVVIEIGDVIADPRNLELSQQVAALAAVGPAAKTPDALDLLRRKAWDEVVQAGGLSHADVELIAKSHVADASLACAHVVAGVQALEQRLGLLGFHRLGKALQDASSQAFFSWQLAELVPQGAAAAAVKEAAQRLDDLLHPNTALKRIKARTAAQERVAADKEGKQ
;
A
#
# COMPACT_ATOMS: atom_id res chain seq x y z
N MET A 1 4.62 -13.00 20.91
CA MET A 1 3.58 -11.99 20.62
C MET A 1 4.16 -10.76 19.92
N SER A 2 5.28 -10.18 20.39
CA SER A 2 5.92 -9.01 19.75
C SER A 2 6.23 -9.15 18.25
N ARG A 3 6.58 -10.36 17.77
CA ARG A 3 6.76 -10.60 16.32
C ARG A 3 5.51 -10.34 15.50
N SER A 4 4.33 -10.75 15.99
CA SER A 4 3.07 -10.53 15.27
C SER A 4 2.71 -9.04 15.23
N VAL A 5 3.01 -8.31 16.31
CA VAL A 5 2.85 -6.85 16.37
C VAL A 5 3.82 -6.18 15.40
N ALA A 6 5.09 -6.56 15.40
CA ALA A 6 6.08 -5.99 14.49
C ALA A 6 5.76 -6.23 13.00
N GLU A 7 5.24 -7.41 12.67
CA GLU A 7 4.74 -7.70 11.32
C GLU A 7 3.45 -6.96 10.98
N HIS A 8 2.63 -6.63 11.98
CA HIS A 8 1.45 -5.77 11.80
C HIS A 8 1.89 -4.33 11.50
N GLU A 9 2.77 -3.76 12.33
CA GLU A 9 3.32 -2.41 12.11
C GLU A 9 4.09 -2.30 10.80
N ALA A 10 4.85 -3.33 10.41
CA ALA A 10 5.53 -3.36 9.12
C ALA A 10 4.55 -3.16 7.96
N ARG A 11 3.32 -3.70 8.04
CA ARG A 11 2.30 -3.51 6.99
C ARG A 11 1.78 -2.08 6.94
N HIS A 12 1.67 -1.39 8.07
CA HIS A 12 1.37 0.04 8.06
C HIS A 12 2.47 0.84 7.35
N VAL A 13 3.75 0.54 7.60
CA VAL A 13 4.87 1.18 6.90
C VAL A 13 4.84 0.92 5.39
N LEU A 14 4.65 -0.35 4.98
CA LEU A 14 4.52 -0.69 3.56
C LEU A 14 3.31 0.03 2.92
N ALA A 15 2.19 0.12 3.64
CA ALA A 15 0.99 0.78 3.17
C ALA A 15 1.18 2.31 3.03
N ALA A 16 1.92 2.94 3.95
CA ALA A 16 2.28 4.36 3.87
C ALA A 16 3.09 4.66 2.59
N ALA A 17 4.07 3.80 2.27
CA ALA A 17 4.83 3.90 1.02
C ALA A 17 3.95 3.85 -0.22
N ILE A 18 3.01 2.90 -0.27
CA ILE A 18 2.08 2.75 -1.39
C ILE A 18 1.12 3.95 -1.47
N ALA A 19 0.57 4.38 -0.34
CA ALA A 19 -0.35 5.51 -0.26
C ALA A 19 0.32 6.81 -0.73
N LEU A 20 1.50 7.14 -0.20
CA LEU A 20 2.23 8.33 -0.59
C LEU A 20 2.67 8.30 -2.05
N GLN A 21 3.17 7.17 -2.53
CA GLN A 21 3.54 7.03 -3.94
C GLN A 21 2.36 7.22 -4.89
N ARG A 22 1.12 6.93 -4.45
CA ARG A 22 -0.09 7.18 -5.23
C ARG A 22 -0.58 8.62 -5.16
N LEU A 23 -0.60 9.20 -3.97
CA LEU A 23 -1.17 10.54 -3.73
C LEU A 23 -0.21 11.65 -4.16
N ALA A 24 1.07 11.55 -3.80
CA ALA A 24 2.05 12.61 -3.99
C ALA A 24 3.48 12.04 -4.14
N PRO A 25 3.81 11.36 -5.26
CA PRO A 25 5.11 10.71 -5.44
C PRO A 25 6.31 11.66 -5.34
N ALA A 26 6.16 12.93 -5.70
CA ALA A 26 7.23 13.93 -5.57
C ALA A 26 7.60 14.24 -4.10
N ARG A 27 6.71 13.94 -3.15
CA ARG A 27 6.87 14.18 -1.71
C ARG A 27 7.46 12.98 -0.96
N TYR A 28 7.76 11.87 -1.64
CA TYR A 28 8.25 10.64 -1.02
C TYR A 28 9.55 10.85 -0.21
N LYS A 29 10.41 11.74 -0.69
CA LYS A 29 11.68 12.11 -0.05
C LYS A 29 11.52 12.93 1.24
N ASP A 30 10.33 13.45 1.49
CA ASP A 30 10.03 14.30 2.66
C ASP A 30 9.29 13.51 3.75
N ALA A 31 9.13 12.20 3.58
CA ALA A 31 8.30 11.36 4.43
C ALA A 31 9.12 10.65 5.48
N GLU A 32 8.68 10.84 6.72
CA GLU A 32 9.25 10.26 7.92
C GLU A 32 8.27 9.29 8.56
N VAL A 33 8.82 8.21 9.11
CA VAL A 33 8.07 7.16 9.78
C VAL A 33 8.70 6.88 11.11
N THR A 34 7.89 7.02 12.16
CA THR A 34 8.25 6.61 13.51
C THR A 34 7.46 5.37 13.88
N VAL A 35 8.15 4.31 14.32
CA VAL A 35 7.53 3.04 14.71
C VAL A 35 7.82 2.77 16.18
N LYS A 36 6.77 2.46 16.94
CA LYS A 36 6.87 2.02 18.33
C LYS A 36 6.21 0.66 18.46
N ILE A 37 6.94 -0.32 18.97
CA ILE A 37 6.46 -1.69 19.16
C ILE A 37 6.62 -2.04 20.65
N GLY A 38 5.48 -2.21 21.32
CA GLY A 38 5.37 -2.70 22.68
C GLY A 38 5.21 -4.22 22.75
N LYS A 39 4.89 -4.71 23.95
CA LYS A 39 4.67 -6.14 24.21
C LYS A 39 3.39 -6.64 23.54
N ASP A 40 2.33 -5.82 23.60
CA ASP A 40 0.96 -6.18 23.23
C ASP A 40 0.36 -5.20 22.19
N GLU A 41 0.99 -4.06 21.95
CA GLU A 41 0.52 -3.02 21.03
C GLU A 41 1.67 -2.42 20.22
N GLY A 42 1.36 -1.80 19.10
CA GLY A 42 2.27 -1.03 18.28
C GLY A 42 1.62 0.23 17.75
N SER A 43 2.44 1.15 17.25
CA SER A 43 1.97 2.37 16.60
C SER A 43 2.96 2.83 15.54
N VAL A 44 2.43 3.25 14.40
CA VAL A 44 3.19 3.88 13.31
C VAL A 44 2.68 5.30 13.12
N VAL A 45 3.59 6.27 13.21
CA VAL A 45 3.34 7.69 12.92
C VAL A 45 4.01 8.02 11.59
N ILE A 46 3.28 8.69 10.70
CA ILE A 46 3.74 9.07 9.36
C ILE A 46 3.59 10.57 9.22
N GLU A 47 4.69 11.26 8.94
CA GLU A 47 4.75 12.72 8.78
C GLU A 47 5.39 13.05 7.44
N ILE A 48 4.83 14.02 6.70
CA ILE A 48 5.30 14.37 5.36
C ILE A 48 5.59 15.87 5.30
N GLY A 49 6.87 16.23 5.35
CA GLY A 49 7.32 17.61 5.48
C GLY A 49 6.96 18.22 6.86
N ASP A 50 6.95 19.55 6.94
CA ASP A 50 6.61 20.25 8.18
C ASP A 50 5.09 20.33 8.36
N VAL A 51 4.55 19.48 9.24
CA VAL A 51 3.11 19.37 9.54
C VAL A 51 2.61 20.45 10.51
N ILE A 52 3.52 21.13 11.23
CA ILE A 52 3.17 22.20 12.18
C ILE A 52 3.02 23.53 11.41
N ALA A 53 3.94 23.78 10.48
CA ALA A 53 3.98 25.04 9.74
C ALA A 53 3.04 25.08 8.52
N ASP A 54 2.72 23.93 7.90
CA ASP A 54 1.92 23.88 6.66
C ASP A 54 0.70 22.95 6.79
N PRO A 55 -0.53 23.50 6.79
CA PRO A 55 -1.77 22.72 6.80
C PRO A 55 -1.91 21.71 5.66
N ARG A 56 -1.28 21.94 4.50
CA ARG A 56 -1.32 21.01 3.37
C ARG A 56 -0.48 19.76 3.62
N ASN A 57 0.63 19.90 4.34
CA ASN A 57 1.46 18.78 4.78
C ASN A 57 0.71 17.95 5.83
N LEU A 58 0.00 18.61 6.74
CA LEU A 58 -0.86 17.93 7.71
C LEU A 58 -1.96 17.13 7.00
N GLU A 59 -2.68 17.74 6.06
CA GLU A 59 -3.74 17.07 5.29
C GLU A 59 -3.21 15.84 4.52
N LEU A 60 -2.08 15.99 3.82
CA LEU A 60 -1.45 14.88 3.12
C LEU A 60 -1.01 13.76 4.08
N SER A 61 -0.42 14.12 5.23
CA SER A 61 -0.01 13.16 6.26
C SER A 61 -1.22 12.40 6.81
N GLN A 62 -2.35 13.07 7.05
CA GLN A 62 -3.60 12.45 7.49
C GLN A 62 -4.19 11.51 6.42
N GLN A 63 -4.18 11.91 5.15
CA GLN A 63 -4.62 11.05 4.05
C GLN A 63 -3.77 9.79 3.92
N VAL A 64 -2.44 9.94 4.01
CA VAL A 64 -1.51 8.81 3.96
C VAL A 64 -1.66 7.92 5.18
N ALA A 65 -1.78 8.48 6.39
CA ALA A 65 -1.98 7.72 7.62
C ALA A 65 -3.30 6.92 7.58
N ALA A 66 -4.39 7.53 7.12
CA ALA A 66 -5.67 6.84 6.98
C ALA A 66 -5.62 5.68 5.98
N LEU A 67 -4.92 5.86 4.86
CA LEU A 67 -4.71 4.77 3.91
C LEU A 67 -3.70 3.72 4.43
N ALA A 68 -2.70 4.12 5.20
CA ALA A 68 -1.76 3.21 5.82
C ALA A 68 -2.42 2.31 6.88
N ALA A 69 -3.46 2.82 7.54
CA ALA A 69 -4.24 2.11 8.55
C ALA A 69 -4.85 0.79 8.03
N VAL A 70 -5.18 0.69 6.74
CA VAL A 70 -5.69 -0.58 6.16
C VAL A 70 -4.60 -1.58 5.76
N GLY A 71 -3.33 -1.20 5.85
CA GLY A 71 -2.19 -2.03 5.46
C GLY A 71 -2.24 -3.47 6.00
N PRO A 72 -2.52 -3.69 7.30
CA PRO A 72 -2.57 -5.02 7.89
C PRO A 72 -3.55 -6.00 7.25
N ALA A 73 -4.63 -5.50 6.63
CA ALA A 73 -5.59 -6.34 5.90
C ALA A 73 -4.94 -7.11 4.74
N ALA A 74 -3.77 -6.67 4.24
CA ALA A 74 -3.02 -7.37 3.19
C ALA A 74 -2.60 -8.80 3.56
N LYS A 75 -2.51 -9.13 4.86
CA LYS A 75 -2.27 -10.50 5.35
C LYS A 75 -3.35 -11.48 4.88
N THR A 76 -4.56 -10.98 4.65
CA THR A 76 -5.73 -11.82 4.36
C THR A 76 -5.93 -11.97 2.85
N PRO A 77 -5.98 -13.21 2.31
CA PRO A 77 -6.06 -13.44 0.86
C PRO A 77 -7.28 -12.84 0.15
N ASP A 78 -8.41 -12.72 0.86
CA ASP A 78 -9.70 -12.23 0.37
C ASP A 78 -9.94 -10.73 0.67
N ALA A 79 -8.96 -10.02 1.23
CA ALA A 79 -9.13 -8.62 1.62
C ALA A 79 -9.59 -7.70 0.48
N LEU A 80 -9.16 -7.97 -0.77
CA LEU A 80 -9.60 -7.23 -1.95
C LEU A 80 -11.08 -7.46 -2.28
N ASP A 81 -11.59 -8.67 -2.05
CA ASP A 81 -12.99 -9.00 -2.24
C ASP A 81 -13.87 -8.34 -1.17
N LEU A 82 -13.40 -8.33 0.09
CA LEU A 82 -14.07 -7.64 1.19
C LEU A 82 -14.16 -6.13 0.94
N LEU A 83 -13.05 -5.51 0.53
CA LEU A 83 -13.01 -4.08 0.18
C LEU A 83 -13.92 -3.76 -1.00
N ARG A 84 -13.94 -4.60 -2.04
CA ARG A 84 -14.83 -4.44 -3.21
C ARG A 84 -16.32 -4.46 -2.81
N ARG A 85 -16.69 -5.31 -1.85
CA ARG A 85 -18.07 -5.40 -1.33
C ARG A 85 -18.37 -4.37 -0.24
N LYS A 86 -17.39 -3.53 0.14
CA LYS A 86 -17.48 -2.54 1.22
C LYS A 86 -17.81 -3.17 2.59
N ALA A 87 -17.37 -4.42 2.80
CA ALA A 87 -17.53 -5.15 4.05
C ALA A 87 -16.48 -4.69 5.09
N TRP A 88 -16.57 -3.43 5.52
CA TRP A 88 -15.55 -2.80 6.36
C TRP A 88 -15.32 -3.50 7.70
N ASP A 89 -16.38 -3.98 8.35
CA ASP A 89 -16.26 -4.72 9.61
C ASP A 89 -15.43 -5.99 9.44
N GLU A 90 -15.59 -6.70 8.31
CA GLU A 90 -14.81 -7.89 7.98
C GLU A 90 -13.35 -7.53 7.67
N VAL A 91 -13.10 -6.41 6.98
CA VAL A 91 -11.74 -5.90 6.74
C VAL A 91 -11.03 -5.58 8.06
N VAL A 92 -11.75 -4.96 8.99
CA VAL A 92 -11.24 -4.61 10.33
C VAL A 92 -10.87 -5.87 11.11
N GLN A 93 -11.77 -6.85 11.16
CA GLN A 93 -11.51 -8.12 11.84
C GLN A 93 -10.36 -8.89 11.19
N ALA A 94 -10.34 -8.98 9.86
CA ALA A 94 -9.33 -9.70 9.11
C ALA A 94 -7.94 -9.07 9.23
N GLY A 95 -7.85 -7.74 9.22
CA GLY A 95 -6.60 -7.00 9.40
C GLY A 95 -6.15 -6.88 10.86
N GLY A 96 -7.04 -7.16 11.82
CA GLY A 96 -6.81 -6.85 13.23
C GLY A 96 -6.72 -5.34 13.47
N LEU A 97 -7.50 -4.54 12.74
CA LEU A 97 -7.47 -3.09 12.79
C LEU A 97 -8.15 -2.59 14.08
N SER A 98 -7.64 -1.50 14.63
CA SER A 98 -8.26 -0.82 15.76
C SER A 98 -9.46 0.03 15.31
N HIS A 99 -10.31 0.46 16.25
CA HIS A 99 -11.37 1.42 15.93
C HIS A 99 -10.82 2.77 15.45
N ALA A 100 -9.63 3.17 15.93
CA ALA A 100 -8.97 4.40 15.51
C ALA A 100 -8.59 4.35 14.02
N ASP A 101 -8.15 3.19 13.52
CA ASP A 101 -7.81 2.98 12.10
C ASP A 101 -9.01 3.21 11.17
N VAL A 102 -10.19 2.76 11.59
CA VAL A 102 -11.44 2.93 10.85
C VAL A 102 -11.87 4.40 10.84
N GLU A 103 -11.76 5.07 11.98
CA GLU A 103 -12.11 6.49 12.10
C GLU A 103 -11.22 7.38 11.24
N LEU A 104 -9.94 7.04 11.10
CA LEU A 104 -9.01 7.78 10.24
C LEU A 104 -9.49 7.77 8.78
N ILE A 105 -9.93 6.62 8.27
CA ILE A 105 -10.44 6.50 6.89
C ILE A 105 -11.67 7.38 6.70
N ALA A 106 -12.60 7.35 7.66
CA ALA A 106 -13.83 8.16 7.60
C ALA A 106 -13.55 9.68 7.59
N LYS A 107 -12.45 10.12 8.24
CA LYS A 107 -12.07 11.54 8.36
C LYS A 107 -11.09 12.01 7.27
N SER A 108 -10.52 11.11 6.49
CA SER A 108 -9.40 11.39 5.58
C SER A 108 -9.72 12.20 4.31
N HIS A 109 -10.99 12.49 4.02
CA HIS A 109 -11.43 13.13 2.78
C HIS A 109 -10.93 12.47 1.47
N VAL A 110 -10.47 11.21 1.54
CA VAL A 110 -9.98 10.47 0.36
C VAL A 110 -11.14 10.13 -0.56
N ALA A 111 -11.04 10.54 -1.83
CA ALA A 111 -12.00 10.20 -2.87
C ALA A 111 -12.03 8.68 -3.10
N ASP A 112 -13.24 8.10 -3.08
CA ASP A 112 -13.48 6.66 -3.17
C ASP A 112 -12.54 5.84 -2.25
N ALA A 113 -12.70 6.03 -0.94
CA ALA A 113 -11.87 5.40 0.08
C ALA A 113 -11.78 3.87 -0.06
N SER A 114 -12.85 3.20 -0.51
CA SER A 114 -12.86 1.74 -0.74
C SER A 114 -11.88 1.35 -1.86
N LEU A 115 -11.97 2.01 -3.02
CA LEU A 115 -11.03 1.76 -4.12
C LEU A 115 -9.60 2.17 -3.74
N ALA A 116 -9.42 3.30 -3.06
CA ALA A 116 -8.12 3.76 -2.61
C ALA A 116 -7.46 2.76 -1.63
N CYS A 117 -8.22 2.21 -0.70
CA CYS A 117 -7.78 1.16 0.21
C CYS A 117 -7.46 -0.14 -0.53
N ALA A 118 -8.26 -0.53 -1.52
CA ALA A 118 -7.99 -1.71 -2.33
C ALA A 118 -6.64 -1.60 -3.07
N HIS A 119 -6.32 -0.43 -3.62
CA HIS A 119 -5.01 -0.17 -4.23
C HIS A 119 -3.87 -0.29 -3.23
N VAL A 120 -4.06 0.18 -2.00
CA VAL A 120 -3.04 0.11 -0.96
C VAL A 120 -2.81 -1.33 -0.54
N VAL A 121 -3.88 -2.07 -0.21
CA VAL A 121 -3.81 -3.48 0.17
C VAL A 121 -3.18 -4.33 -0.94
N ALA A 122 -3.58 -4.14 -2.19
CA ALA A 122 -2.97 -4.86 -3.33
C ALA A 122 -1.48 -4.50 -3.50
N GLY A 123 -1.10 -3.25 -3.25
CA GLY A 123 0.30 -2.81 -3.30
C GLY A 123 1.15 -3.40 -2.18
N VAL A 124 0.61 -3.48 -0.96
CA VAL A 124 1.29 -4.15 0.18
C VAL A 124 1.49 -5.63 -0.13
N GLN A 125 0.48 -6.32 -0.66
CA GLN A 125 0.60 -7.71 -1.08
C GLN A 125 1.72 -7.90 -2.13
N ALA A 126 1.84 -6.99 -3.10
CA ALA A 126 2.91 -7.01 -4.09
C ALA A 126 4.31 -6.80 -3.46
N LEU A 127 4.43 -5.84 -2.52
CA LEU A 127 5.68 -5.62 -1.78
C LEU A 127 6.07 -6.83 -0.92
N GLU A 128 5.12 -7.42 -0.19
CA GLU A 128 5.38 -8.63 0.61
C GLU A 128 5.82 -9.81 -0.26
N GLN A 129 5.19 -10.01 -1.43
CA GLN A 129 5.59 -11.05 -2.37
C GLN A 129 7.02 -10.84 -2.89
N ARG A 130 7.42 -9.60 -3.18
CA ARG A 130 8.78 -9.24 -3.63
C ARG A 130 9.83 -9.44 -2.54
N LEU A 131 9.52 -9.06 -1.29
CA LEU A 131 10.39 -9.29 -0.14
C LEU A 131 10.53 -10.78 0.18
N GLY A 132 9.47 -11.55 -0.08
CA GLY A 132 9.34 -12.93 0.34
C GLY A 132 9.18 -13.05 1.87
N LEU A 133 8.80 -14.24 2.33
CA LEU A 133 8.52 -14.50 3.74
C LEU A 133 9.70 -14.14 4.65
N LEU A 134 10.92 -14.55 4.27
CA LEU A 134 12.12 -14.29 5.06
C LEU A 134 12.47 -12.80 5.11
N GLY A 135 12.35 -12.09 3.98
CA GLY A 135 12.62 -10.66 3.90
C GLY A 135 11.64 -9.85 4.75
N PHE A 136 10.35 -10.20 4.68
CA PHE A 136 9.32 -9.57 5.48
C PHE A 136 9.52 -9.79 6.98
N HIS A 137 9.87 -11.01 7.40
CA HIS A 137 10.21 -11.28 8.81
C HIS A 137 11.44 -10.52 9.28
N ARG A 138 12.45 -10.34 8.42
CA ARG A 138 13.63 -9.52 8.75
C ARG A 138 13.27 -8.06 8.92
N LEU A 139 12.41 -7.51 8.08
CA LEU A 139 11.90 -6.14 8.21
C LEU A 139 11.17 -5.97 9.55
N GLY A 140 10.20 -6.83 9.87
CA GLY A 140 9.49 -6.78 11.15
C GLY A 140 10.44 -6.87 12.34
N LYS A 141 11.41 -7.78 12.30
CA LYS A 141 12.45 -7.87 13.34
C LYS A 141 13.29 -6.59 13.44
N ALA A 142 13.72 -6.03 12.33
CA ALA A 142 14.51 -4.80 12.32
C ALA A 142 13.75 -3.63 12.97
N LEU A 143 12.45 -3.49 12.67
CA LEU A 143 11.58 -2.49 13.30
C LEU A 143 11.45 -2.73 14.81
N GLN A 144 11.28 -3.99 15.23
CA GLN A 144 11.20 -4.36 16.65
C GLN A 144 12.50 -4.04 17.41
N ASP A 145 13.64 -4.47 16.83
CA ASP A 145 14.96 -4.26 17.42
C ASP A 145 15.26 -2.76 17.54
N ALA A 146 14.92 -1.99 16.50
CA ALA A 146 15.15 -0.55 16.48
C ALA A 146 14.24 0.20 17.47
N SER A 147 12.95 -0.15 17.53
CA SER A 147 12.01 0.41 18.52
C SER A 147 12.43 0.13 19.97
N SER A 148 13.22 -0.93 20.21
CA SER A 148 13.71 -1.28 21.55
C SER A 148 14.97 -0.50 21.96
N GLN A 149 15.70 0.08 21.00
CA GLN A 149 16.99 0.73 21.21
C GLN A 149 16.89 2.25 21.38
N ALA A 150 15.95 2.92 20.71
CA ALA A 150 15.62 4.33 20.89
C ALA A 150 14.33 4.69 20.13
N PHE A 151 13.70 5.81 20.50
CA PHE A 151 12.67 6.43 19.66
C PHE A 151 13.39 7.15 18.51
N PHE A 152 13.30 6.62 17.30
CA PHE A 152 13.95 7.17 16.11
C PHE A 152 12.95 7.24 14.96
N SER A 153 13.02 8.31 14.18
CA SER A 153 12.25 8.50 12.96
C SER A 153 13.11 8.08 11.78
N TRP A 154 12.59 7.23 10.90
CA TRP A 154 13.26 6.85 9.66
C TRP A 154 12.71 7.63 8.49
N GLN A 155 13.58 7.95 7.53
CA GLN A 155 13.10 8.32 6.21
C GLN A 155 12.39 7.10 5.59
N LEU A 156 11.19 7.29 5.05
CA LEU A 156 10.39 6.21 4.47
C LEU A 156 11.15 5.46 3.37
N ALA A 157 12.01 6.17 2.63
CA ALA A 157 12.86 5.61 1.58
C ALA A 157 13.91 4.61 2.08
N GLU A 158 14.32 4.68 3.35
CA GLU A 158 15.24 3.73 3.96
C GLU A 158 14.57 2.38 4.25
N LEU A 159 13.29 2.41 4.59
CA LEU A 159 12.49 1.22 4.86
C LEU A 159 11.91 0.62 3.58
N VAL A 160 11.41 1.47 2.69
CA VAL A 160 10.79 1.08 1.42
C VAL A 160 11.32 2.01 0.31
N PRO A 161 12.24 1.53 -0.54
CA PRO A 161 12.75 2.33 -1.65
C PRO A 161 11.62 2.77 -2.60
N GLN A 162 11.64 4.05 -3.00
CA GLN A 162 10.57 4.63 -3.83
C GLN A 162 10.33 3.84 -5.14
N GLY A 163 11.40 3.36 -5.78
CA GLY A 163 11.29 2.55 -7.00
C GLY A 163 10.52 1.24 -6.77
N ALA A 164 10.67 0.60 -5.60
CA ALA A 164 9.92 -0.59 -5.23
C ALA A 164 8.43 -0.26 -5.00
N ALA A 165 8.16 0.82 -4.27
CA ALA A 165 6.79 1.32 -4.06
C ALA A 165 6.11 1.65 -5.39
N ALA A 166 6.79 2.36 -6.30
CA ALA A 166 6.25 2.73 -7.62
C ALA A 166 5.89 1.50 -8.47
N ALA A 167 6.75 0.47 -8.45
CA ALA A 167 6.50 -0.77 -9.17
C ALA A 167 5.31 -1.54 -8.57
N ALA A 168 5.20 -1.60 -7.24
CA ALA A 168 4.07 -2.22 -6.55
C ALA A 168 2.75 -1.49 -6.80
N VAL A 169 2.75 -0.15 -6.84
CA VAL A 169 1.57 0.66 -7.24
C VAL A 169 1.10 0.28 -8.64
N LYS A 170 2.03 0.09 -9.58
CA LYS A 170 1.71 -0.31 -10.96
C LYS A 170 1.10 -1.72 -11.01
N GLU A 171 1.67 -2.67 -10.27
CA GLU A 171 1.16 -4.04 -10.19
C GLU A 171 -0.24 -4.09 -9.54
N ALA A 172 -0.43 -3.33 -8.46
CA ALA A 172 -1.72 -3.20 -7.79
C ALA A 172 -2.80 -2.66 -8.74
N ALA A 173 -2.47 -1.62 -9.52
CA ALA A 173 -3.40 -1.05 -10.49
C ALA A 173 -3.78 -2.06 -11.59
N GLN A 174 -2.82 -2.85 -12.09
CA GLN A 174 -3.09 -3.90 -13.07
C GLN A 174 -4.01 -4.99 -12.50
N ARG A 175 -3.70 -5.47 -11.30
CA ARG A 175 -4.49 -6.52 -10.63
C ARG A 175 -5.92 -6.06 -10.32
N LEU A 176 -6.11 -4.81 -9.90
CA LEU A 176 -7.44 -4.27 -9.62
C LEU A 176 -8.23 -4.00 -10.90
N ASP A 177 -7.59 -3.56 -11.97
CA ASP A 177 -8.24 -3.43 -13.27
C ASP A 177 -8.76 -4.78 -13.77
N ASP A 178 -7.99 -5.85 -13.62
CA ASP A 178 -8.42 -7.21 -13.98
C ASP A 178 -9.57 -7.72 -13.08
N LEU A 179 -9.62 -7.32 -11.80
CA LEU A 179 -10.71 -7.68 -10.87
C LEU A 179 -12.01 -6.91 -11.14
N LEU A 180 -11.91 -5.63 -11.50
CA LEU A 180 -13.05 -4.76 -11.80
C LEU A 180 -13.58 -4.96 -13.22
N HIS A 181 -12.70 -5.33 -14.16
CA HIS A 181 -13.00 -5.49 -15.57
C HIS A 181 -12.41 -6.81 -16.12
N PRO A 182 -12.88 -7.99 -15.69
CA PRO A 182 -12.30 -9.27 -16.12
C PRO A 182 -12.34 -9.50 -17.65
N ASN A 183 -13.21 -8.80 -18.37
CA ASN A 183 -13.31 -8.86 -19.84
C ASN A 183 -12.44 -7.84 -20.60
N THR A 184 -11.81 -6.84 -19.96
CA THR A 184 -10.91 -5.91 -20.67
C THR A 184 -9.56 -6.53 -20.96
N ALA A 185 -9.06 -7.44 -20.11
CA ALA A 185 -7.84 -8.21 -20.40
C ALA A 185 -7.97 -9.01 -21.71
N LEU A 186 -9.07 -9.74 -21.87
CA LEU A 186 -9.42 -10.44 -23.12
C LEU A 186 -9.56 -9.49 -24.31
N LYS A 187 -10.17 -8.30 -24.12
CA LYS A 187 -10.25 -7.28 -25.17
C LYS A 187 -8.89 -6.70 -25.55
N ARG A 188 -7.99 -6.48 -24.57
CA ARG A 188 -6.61 -6.00 -24.80
C ARG A 188 -5.78 -7.04 -25.57
N ILE A 189 -5.88 -8.32 -25.18
CA ILE A 189 -5.22 -9.41 -25.90
C ILE A 189 -5.74 -9.48 -27.34
N LYS A 190 -7.06 -9.50 -27.53
CA LYS A 190 -7.67 -9.48 -28.89
C LYS A 190 -7.25 -8.27 -29.71
N ALA A 191 -7.21 -7.08 -29.11
CA ALA A 191 -6.76 -5.86 -29.79
C ALA A 191 -5.27 -5.92 -30.18
N ARG A 192 -4.41 -6.49 -29.32
CA ARG A 192 -2.99 -6.68 -29.61
C ARG A 192 -2.77 -7.70 -30.73
N THR A 193 -3.48 -8.83 -30.69
CA THR A 193 -3.41 -9.87 -31.73
C THR A 193 -3.89 -9.32 -33.07
N ALA A 194 -5.03 -8.62 -33.10
CA ALA A 194 -5.54 -7.98 -34.33
C ALA A 194 -4.59 -6.92 -34.90
N ALA A 195 -3.89 -6.17 -34.04
CA ALA A 195 -2.86 -5.22 -34.49
C ALA A 195 -1.63 -5.93 -35.08
N GLN A 196 -1.21 -7.06 -34.51
CA GLN A 196 -0.11 -7.87 -35.04
C GLN A 196 -0.45 -8.50 -36.40
N GLU A 197 -1.69 -8.97 -36.57
CA GLU A 197 -2.20 -9.51 -37.84
C GLU A 197 -2.24 -8.45 -38.94
N ARG A 198 -2.66 -7.22 -38.63
CA ARG A 198 -2.63 -6.09 -39.59
C ARG A 198 -1.22 -5.76 -40.04
N VAL A 199 -0.26 -5.71 -39.11
CA VAL A 199 1.15 -5.45 -39.44
C VAL A 199 1.78 -6.57 -40.27
N ALA A 200 1.35 -7.83 -40.09
CA ALA A 200 1.78 -8.95 -40.91
C ALA A 200 1.20 -8.86 -42.33
N ALA A 201 -0.10 -8.59 -42.46
CA ALA A 201 -0.78 -8.42 -43.75
C ALA A 201 -0.20 -7.25 -44.58
N ASP A 202 0.13 -6.12 -43.92
CA ASP A 202 0.74 -4.96 -44.58
C ASP A 202 2.18 -5.21 -45.06
N LYS A 203 2.87 -6.21 -44.48
CA LYS A 203 4.21 -6.63 -44.91
C LYS A 203 4.17 -7.63 -46.06
N GLU A 204 3.16 -8.49 -46.11
CA GLU A 204 2.97 -9.44 -47.21
C GLU A 204 2.42 -8.78 -48.47
N GLY A 205 1.59 -7.74 -48.36
CA GLY A 205 1.04 -6.99 -49.50
C GLY A 205 2.01 -5.99 -50.17
N LYS A 206 3.29 -5.95 -49.76
CA LYS A 206 4.34 -5.06 -50.30
C LYS A 206 5.46 -5.81 -51.04
N GLN A 207 5.31 -7.12 -51.28
CA GLN A 207 6.16 -7.90 -52.19
C GLN A 207 5.53 -7.98 -53.58
#